data_AF-A0A3N5Z9X7-F1
#
_entry.id   AF-A0A3N5Z9X7-F1
#
_cell.length_a   1.000
_cell.length_b   1.000
_cell.length_c   1.000
_cell.angle_alpha   90.00
_cell.angle_beta   90.00
_cell.angle_gamma   90.00
#
_symmetry.space_group_name_H-M   'P 1'
#
loop_
_entity.id
_entity.type
_entity.pdbx_description
1 polymer ?
#
loop_
_entity_poly.entity_id
_entity_poly.type
_entity_poly.pdbx_seq_one_letter_code
_entity_poly.pdbx_strand_id
1 'polypeptide(L)'
;MSFDRLTLWRIGGQMLLERPLLGIGPDNFRVTYGRYLSLSQWDTRVNSNNTYVELFACTGLLGGLTFLWLAWRTIASPGRALGSSPTADLPLLAGATASVLAFLGHGFTDYFLGFTPTYVMIWLTMGLGFALVNIVRGTEGCE
;
A
#
# COMPACT_ATOMS: atom_id res chain seq x y z
N MET A 1 -13.23 -21.17 11.62
CA MET A 1 -14.33 -20.19 11.64
C MET A 1 -14.02 -19.16 10.56
N SER A 2 -14.84 -19.05 9.51
CA SER A 2 -14.65 -17.98 8.50
C SER A 2 -15.43 -16.75 8.94
N PHE A 3 -14.78 -15.59 8.92
CA PHE A 3 -15.42 -14.32 9.20
C PHE A 3 -15.76 -13.62 7.89
N ASP A 4 -16.90 -12.94 7.87
CA ASP A 4 -17.26 -12.08 6.75
C ASP A 4 -16.30 -10.88 6.65
N ARG A 5 -15.95 -10.49 5.42
CA ARG A 5 -15.00 -9.40 5.16
C ARG A 5 -15.46 -8.08 5.77
N LEU A 6 -16.77 -7.78 5.69
CA LEU A 6 -17.32 -6.54 6.25
C LEU A 6 -17.17 -6.50 7.77
N THR A 7 -17.25 -7.64 8.44
CA THR A 7 -17.00 -7.74 9.88
C THR A 7 -15.55 -7.38 10.20
N LEU A 8 -14.59 -7.94 9.46
CA LEU A 8 -13.17 -7.62 9.64
C LEU A 8 -12.86 -6.15 9.33
N TRP A 9 -13.54 -5.55 8.34
CA TRP A 9 -13.37 -4.13 8.01
C TRP A 9 -13.92 -3.22 9.11
N ARG A 10 -15.06 -3.57 9.70
CA ARG A 10 -15.59 -2.85 10.87
C ARG A 10 -14.62 -2.91 12.04
N ILE A 11 -14.03 -4.07 12.31
CA ILE A 11 -13.00 -4.22 13.36
C ILE A 11 -11.77 -3.36 13.03
N GLY A 12 -11.29 -3.36 11.79
CA GLY A 12 -10.18 -2.49 11.39
C GLY A 12 -10.48 -1.00 11.60
N GLY A 13 -11.71 -0.57 11.32
CA GLY A 13 -12.18 0.78 11.66
C GLY A 13 -12.16 1.05 13.17
N GLN A 14 -12.60 0.09 14.00
CA GLN A 14 -12.53 0.22 15.46
C GLN A 14 -11.09 0.30 15.97
N MET A 15 -10.16 -0.48 15.40
CA MET A 15 -8.73 -0.42 15.72
C MET A 15 -8.13 0.95 15.38
N LEU A 16 -8.49 1.51 14.22
CA LEU A 16 -8.07 2.86 13.84
C LEU A 16 -8.64 3.91 14.83
N LEU A 17 -9.91 3.80 15.20
CA LEU A 17 -10.53 4.72 16.16
C LEU A 17 -9.92 4.61 17.57
N GLU A 18 -9.47 3.42 17.98
CA GLU A 18 -8.78 3.21 19.26
C GLU A 18 -7.37 3.84 19.27
N ARG A 19 -6.64 3.74 18.15
CA ARG A 19 -5.26 4.25 18.00
C ARG A 19 -5.08 5.03 16.68
N PRO A 20 -5.63 6.24 16.55
CA PRO A 20 -5.75 6.92 15.26
C PRO A 20 -4.43 7.36 14.64
N LEU A 21 -3.40 7.67 15.43
CA LEU A 21 -2.16 8.21 14.89
C LEU A 21 -1.21 7.12 14.39
N LEU A 22 -0.88 6.16 15.26
CA LEU A 22 0.15 5.15 15.00
C LEU A 22 -0.42 3.73 14.82
N GLY A 23 -1.74 3.55 14.97
CA GLY A 23 -2.38 2.25 14.91
C GLY A 23 -2.02 1.34 16.08
N ILE A 24 -2.43 0.08 15.97
CA ILE A 24 -2.18 -0.94 17.00
C ILE A 24 -0.82 -1.64 16.85
N GLY A 25 -0.02 -1.27 15.85
CA GLY A 25 1.30 -1.83 15.56
C GLY A 25 1.31 -2.77 14.35
N PRO A 26 2.46 -2.92 13.66
CA PRO A 26 2.57 -3.78 12.48
C PRO A 26 2.18 -5.24 12.79
N ASP A 27 1.45 -5.86 11.87
CA ASP A 27 1.03 -7.27 11.94
C ASP A 27 0.13 -7.62 13.16
N ASN A 28 -0.34 -6.62 13.91
CA ASN A 28 -1.14 -6.84 15.11
C ASN A 28 -2.64 -7.10 14.85
N PHE A 29 -3.13 -6.90 13.62
CA PHE A 29 -4.54 -7.15 13.29
C PHE A 29 -4.95 -8.59 13.64
N ARG A 30 -4.18 -9.58 13.15
CA ARG A 30 -4.46 -11.02 13.32
C ARG A 30 -4.42 -11.50 14.77
N VAL A 31 -3.68 -10.82 15.63
CA VAL A 31 -3.58 -11.14 17.07
C VAL A 31 -4.51 -10.31 17.94
N THR A 32 -5.23 -9.32 17.38
CA THR A 32 -6.08 -8.42 18.18
C THR A 32 -7.55 -8.48 17.78
N TYR A 33 -7.89 -8.90 16.54
CA TYR A 33 -9.27 -8.84 16.05
C TYR A 33 -10.27 -9.62 16.93
N GLY A 34 -9.86 -10.75 17.51
CA GLY A 34 -10.73 -11.56 18.37
C GLY A 34 -11.18 -10.85 19.64
N ARG A 35 -10.40 -9.88 20.14
CA ARG A 35 -10.78 -9.02 21.28
C ARG A 35 -12.04 -8.20 20.99
N TYR A 36 -12.16 -7.69 19.77
CA TYR A 36 -13.32 -6.90 19.33
C TYR A 36 -14.58 -7.74 19.13
N LEU A 37 -14.42 -9.07 19.07
CA LEU A 37 -15.51 -10.04 18.98
C LEU A 37 -15.77 -10.75 20.32
N SER A 38 -15.08 -10.36 21.40
CA SER A 38 -15.13 -11.01 22.71
C SER A 38 -14.88 -12.52 22.66
N LEU A 39 -14.01 -12.95 21.74
CA LEU A 39 -13.64 -14.37 21.59
C LEU A 39 -12.57 -14.75 22.62
N SER A 40 -12.70 -15.93 23.21
CA SER A 40 -11.68 -16.50 24.09
C SER A 40 -10.52 -17.13 23.32
N GLN A 41 -10.78 -17.62 22.10
CA GLN A 41 -9.80 -18.18 21.17
C GLN A 41 -10.17 -17.84 19.73
N TRP A 42 -9.18 -17.60 18.88
CA TRP A 42 -9.37 -17.29 17.46
C TRP A 42 -8.15 -17.66 16.61
N ASP A 43 -8.32 -17.69 15.29
CA ASP A 43 -7.25 -18.04 14.34
C ASP A 43 -6.37 -16.83 14.03
N THR A 44 -5.11 -16.85 14.47
CA THR A 44 -4.14 -15.76 14.26
C THR A 44 -3.55 -15.71 12.85
N ARG A 45 -4.15 -16.43 11.89
CA ARG A 45 -3.82 -16.34 10.46
C ARG A 45 -4.82 -15.50 9.66
N VAL A 46 -5.89 -15.02 10.31
CA VAL A 46 -6.92 -14.19 9.66
C VAL A 46 -6.40 -12.77 9.47
N ASN A 47 -6.55 -12.27 8.24
CA ASN A 47 -6.33 -10.87 7.86
C ASN A 47 -7.63 -10.26 7.30
N SER A 48 -7.67 -8.95 7.18
CA SER A 48 -8.88 -8.26 6.69
C SER A 48 -9.19 -8.46 5.19
N ASN A 49 -8.31 -9.15 4.46
CA ASN A 49 -8.35 -9.29 3.00
C ASN A 49 -8.45 -7.93 2.30
N ASN A 50 -7.86 -6.89 2.89
CA ASN A 50 -7.82 -5.55 2.35
C ASN A 50 -6.60 -4.83 2.90
N THR A 51 -5.67 -4.47 2.01
CA THR A 51 -4.42 -3.83 2.35
C THR A 51 -4.62 -2.49 3.05
N TYR A 52 -5.64 -1.72 2.67
CA TYR A 52 -5.91 -0.41 3.26
C TYR A 52 -6.42 -0.55 4.69
N VAL A 53 -7.36 -1.47 4.92
CA VAL A 53 -7.89 -1.74 6.27
C VAL A 53 -6.76 -2.17 7.21
N GLU A 54 -5.91 -3.11 6.78
CA GLU A 54 -4.74 -3.55 7.55
C GLU A 54 -3.79 -2.39 7.84
N LEU A 55 -3.47 -1.60 6.82
CA LEU A 55 -2.51 -0.52 6.94
C LEU A 55 -3.00 0.56 7.91
N PHE A 56 -4.24 1.02 7.77
CA PHE A 56 -4.82 2.01 8.67
C PHE A 56 -4.99 1.46 10.09
N ALA A 57 -5.40 0.21 10.26
CA ALA A 57 -5.52 -0.39 11.60
C ALA A 57 -4.15 -0.51 12.29
N CYS A 58 -3.14 -1.02 11.58
CA CYS A 58 -1.83 -1.32 12.15
C CYS A 58 -0.92 -0.10 12.29
N THR A 59 -1.01 0.89 11.39
CA THR A 59 -0.10 2.04 11.34
C THR A 59 -0.78 3.39 11.58
N GLY A 60 -2.10 3.40 11.73
CA GLY A 60 -2.89 4.61 11.93
C GLY A 60 -2.96 5.48 10.68
N LEU A 61 -3.44 6.71 10.88
CA LEU A 61 -3.50 7.73 9.84
C LEU A 61 -2.11 8.11 9.34
N LEU A 62 -1.09 8.13 10.21
CA LEU A 62 0.25 8.55 9.80
C LEU A 62 0.85 7.57 8.78
N GLY A 63 0.85 6.28 9.08
CA GLY A 63 1.37 5.29 8.13
C GLY A 63 0.46 5.11 6.91
N GLY A 64 -0.86 5.06 7.12
CA GLY A 64 -1.84 4.94 6.04
C GLY A 64 -1.74 6.08 5.02
N LEU A 65 -1.73 7.34 5.47
CA LEU A 65 -1.63 8.50 4.59
C LEU A 65 -0.24 8.62 3.95
N THR A 66 0.83 8.24 4.65
CA THR A 66 2.20 8.25 4.08
C THR A 66 2.30 7.26 2.91
N PHE A 67 1.74 6.06 3.06
CA PHE A 67 1.68 5.08 1.98
C PHE A 67 0.88 5.59 0.79
N LEU A 68 -0.32 6.13 1.02
CA LEU A 68 -1.15 6.68 -0.06
C LEU A 68 -0.46 7.85 -0.76
N TRP A 69 0.27 8.68 -0.01
CA TRP A 69 1.07 9.75 -0.58
C TRP A 69 2.22 9.23 -1.44
N LEU A 70 2.98 8.23 -1.00
CA LEU A 70 4.04 7.61 -1.80
C LEU A 70 3.51 6.93 -3.07
N ALA A 71 2.40 6.21 -2.95
CA ALA A 71 1.66 5.64 -4.07
C ALA A 71 1.27 6.71 -5.09
N TRP A 72 0.61 7.78 -4.61
CA TRP A 72 0.22 8.92 -5.44
C TRP A 72 1.42 9.57 -6.15
N ARG A 73 2.52 9.80 -5.43
CA ARG A 73 3.73 10.41 -6.00
C ARG A 73 4.31 9.57 -7.14
N THR A 74 4.25 8.25 -7.01
CA THR A 74 4.76 7.31 -8.01
C THR A 74 3.87 7.26 -9.26
N ILE A 75 2.55 7.34 -9.11
CA ILE A 75 1.62 7.29 -10.26
C ILE A 75 1.43 8.65 -10.95
N ALA A 76 1.60 9.76 -10.23
CA ALA A 76 1.41 11.12 -10.76
C ALA A 76 2.69 11.73 -11.36
N SER A 77 3.85 11.09 -11.17
CA SER A 77 5.13 11.57 -11.69
C SER A 77 5.31 11.42 -13.20
N PRO A 78 4.83 10.36 -13.90
CA PRO A 78 5.04 10.20 -15.33
C PRO A 78 4.35 11.29 -16.16
N GLY A 79 3.12 11.67 -15.79
CA GLY A 79 2.36 12.72 -16.50
C GLY A 79 3.02 14.11 -16.46
N ARG A 80 3.98 14.32 -15.55
CA ARG A 80 4.81 15.53 -15.48
C ARG A 80 6.14 15.41 -16.25
N ALA A 81 6.52 14.20 -16.67
CA ALA A 81 7.76 13.91 -17.40
C ALA A 81 7.49 13.67 -18.90
N LEU A 82 6.23 13.51 -19.30
CA LEU A 82 5.79 13.32 -20.70
C LEU A 82 5.71 14.63 -21.51
N GLY A 83 6.36 15.71 -21.04
CA GLY A 83 6.35 17.03 -21.70
C GLY A 83 7.35 17.17 -22.85
N SER A 84 8.33 16.28 -22.94
CA SER A 84 9.38 16.34 -23.96
C SER A 84 9.63 14.93 -24.53
N SER A 85 10.02 14.87 -25.80
CA SER A 85 10.32 13.72 -26.67
C SER A 85 10.33 12.30 -26.05
N PRO A 86 9.80 11.27 -26.75
CA PRO A 86 9.81 9.89 -26.26
C PRO A 86 11.24 9.43 -25.92
N THR A 87 11.54 9.32 -24.63
CA THR A 87 12.80 8.78 -24.13
C THR A 87 12.78 7.25 -24.19
N ALA A 88 13.94 6.61 -24.32
CA ALA A 88 14.06 5.15 -24.29
C ALA A 88 13.52 4.52 -22.98
N ASP A 89 13.41 5.33 -21.92
CA ASP A 89 12.95 4.93 -20.59
C ASP A 89 11.42 4.95 -20.43
N LEU A 90 10.67 5.49 -21.40
CA LEU A 90 9.22 5.64 -21.30
C LEU A 90 8.46 4.31 -21.11
N PRO A 91 8.79 3.21 -21.81
CA PRO A 91 8.16 1.90 -21.57
C PRO A 91 8.42 1.38 -20.15
N LEU A 92 9.62 1.60 -19.62
CA LEU A 92 9.99 1.16 -18.28
C LEU A 92 9.25 1.96 -17.20
N LEU A 93 9.13 3.27 -17.39
CA LEU A 93 8.33 4.15 -16.52
C LEU A 93 6.84 3.77 -16.55
N ALA A 94 6.31 3.46 -17.73
CA ALA A 94 4.93 2.99 -17.88
C ALA A 94 4.72 1.64 -17.17
N GLY A 95 5.65 0.70 -17.31
CA GLY A 95 5.62 -0.60 -16.62
C GLY A 95 5.69 -0.47 -15.09
N ALA A 96 6.59 0.37 -14.58
CA ALA A 96 6.67 0.67 -13.15
C ALA A 96 5.35 1.27 -12.64
N THR A 97 4.77 2.22 -13.37
CA THR A 97 3.48 2.84 -13.00
C THR A 97 2.33 1.84 -13.03
N ALA A 98 2.23 1.04 -14.10
CA ALA A 98 1.19 0.02 -14.27
C ALA A 98 1.24 -1.04 -13.16
N SER A 99 2.44 -1.49 -12.77
CA SER A 99 2.60 -2.48 -11.70
C SER A 99 2.19 -1.92 -10.32
N VAL A 100 2.49 -0.65 -10.02
CA VAL A 100 1.98 0.02 -8.80
C VAL A 100 0.46 0.13 -8.83
N LEU A 101 -0.13 0.52 -9.95
CA LEU A 101 -1.60 0.58 -10.11
C LEU A 101 -2.25 -0.81 -9.93
N ALA A 102 -1.64 -1.86 -10.50
CA ALA A 102 -2.11 -3.23 -10.35
C ALA A 102 -2.06 -3.69 -8.88
N PHE A 103 -0.97 -3.38 -8.18
CA PHE A 103 -0.83 -3.66 -6.75
C PHE A 103 -1.90 -2.94 -5.92
N LEU A 104 -2.11 -1.64 -6.15
CA LEU A 104 -3.10 -0.84 -5.44
C LEU A 104 -4.53 -1.35 -5.70
N GLY A 105 -4.85 -1.70 -6.96
CA GLY A 105 -6.13 -2.28 -7.33
C GLY A 105 -6.37 -3.61 -6.63
N HIS A 106 -5.36 -4.50 -6.60
CA HIS A 106 -5.48 -5.77 -5.90
C HIS A 106 -5.55 -5.62 -4.37
N GLY A 107 -4.96 -4.56 -3.82
CA GLY A 107 -4.99 -4.26 -2.39
C GLY A 107 -6.40 -4.07 -1.82
N PHE A 108 -7.43 -3.86 -2.65
CA PHE A 108 -8.83 -3.82 -2.20
C PHE A 108 -9.41 -5.21 -1.89
N THR A 109 -8.81 -6.27 -2.45
CA THR A 109 -9.32 -7.65 -2.35
C THR A 109 -8.42 -8.58 -1.56
N ASP A 110 -7.16 -8.19 -1.33
CA ASP A 110 -6.19 -8.98 -0.56
C ASP A 110 -5.22 -8.09 0.24
N TYR A 111 -4.53 -8.70 1.20
CA TYR A 111 -3.45 -8.11 2.00
C TYR A 111 -2.08 -8.66 1.58
N PHE A 112 -1.49 -8.05 0.54
CA PHE A 112 -0.18 -8.46 0.03
C PHE A 112 1.01 -7.98 0.86
N LEU A 113 0.84 -6.93 1.67
CA LEU A 113 1.94 -6.46 2.53
C LEU A 113 2.28 -7.46 3.65
N GLY A 114 1.41 -8.43 3.92
CA GLY A 114 1.68 -9.52 4.86
C GLY A 114 2.65 -10.59 4.31
N PHE A 115 2.98 -10.55 3.02
CA PHE A 115 3.91 -11.48 2.39
C PHE A 115 5.22 -10.78 2.03
N THR A 116 6.35 -11.29 2.53
CA THR A 116 7.68 -10.68 2.35
C THR A 116 8.05 -10.43 0.88
N PRO A 117 7.82 -11.36 -0.07
CA PRO A 117 8.22 -11.13 -1.46
C PRO A 117 7.46 -9.95 -2.10
N THR A 118 6.15 -9.88 -1.90
CA THR A 118 5.30 -8.81 -2.45
C THR A 118 5.58 -7.49 -1.77
N TYR A 119 5.85 -7.48 -0.47
CA TYR A 119 6.35 -6.32 0.27
C TYR A 119 7.64 -5.77 -0.36
N VAL A 120 8.64 -6.61 -0.60
CA VAL A 120 9.91 -6.16 -1.22
C VAL A 120 9.68 -5.66 -2.64
N MET A 121 8.89 -6.37 -3.44
CA MET A 121 8.61 -6.01 -4.83
C MET A 121 7.97 -4.63 -4.94
N ILE A 122 6.95 -4.31 -4.13
CA ILE A 122 6.28 -3.01 -4.25
C ILE A 122 7.23 -1.84 -3.92
N TRP A 123 8.06 -1.98 -2.89
CA TRP A 123 9.02 -0.95 -2.52
C TRP A 123 10.11 -0.75 -3.58
N LEU A 124 10.61 -1.85 -4.17
CA LEU A 124 11.56 -1.77 -5.27
C LEU A 124 10.96 -1.09 -6.51
N THR A 125 9.74 -1.44 -6.88
CA THR A 125 9.08 -0.85 -8.05
C THR A 125 8.78 0.64 -7.85
N MET A 126 8.33 1.03 -6.65
CA MET A 126 8.15 2.45 -6.31
C MET A 126 9.48 3.22 -6.36
N GLY A 127 10.55 2.65 -5.80
CA GLY A 127 11.90 3.22 -5.87
C GLY A 127 12.41 3.38 -7.30
N LEU A 128 12.21 2.36 -8.14
CA LEU A 128 12.57 2.40 -9.56
C LEU A 128 11.79 3.49 -10.31
N GLY A 129 10.47 3.57 -10.11
CA GLY A 129 9.65 4.61 -10.73
C GLY A 129 10.11 6.02 -10.34
N PHE A 130 10.48 6.24 -9.08
CA PHE A 130 11.02 7.51 -8.62
C PHE A 130 12.39 7.84 -9.25
N ALA A 131 13.29 6.85 -9.35
CA ALA A 131 14.60 7.02 -9.98
C ALA A 131 14.48 7.38 -11.47
N LEU A 132 13.62 6.68 -12.22
CA LEU A 132 13.39 6.93 -13.64
C LEU A 132 12.87 8.34 -13.91
N VAL A 133 11.95 8.83 -13.09
CA VAL A 133 11.44 10.21 -13.20
C VAL A 133 12.55 11.23 -13.04
N ASN A 134 13.50 11.02 -12.13
CA ASN A 134 14.62 11.94 -11.93
C ASN A 134 15.61 11.89 -13.09
N ILE A 135 15.84 10.70 -13.67
CA ILE A 135 16.69 10.54 -14.86
C ILE A 135 16.09 11.29 -16.05
N VAL A 136 14.80 11.07 -16.35
CA VAL A 136 14.10 11.72 -17.47
C VAL A 136 14.08 13.25 -17.33
N ARG A 137 13.88 13.77 -16.11
CA ARG A 137 13.94 15.22 -15.85
C ARG A 137 15.35 15.80 -15.98
N GLY A 138 16.38 15.03 -15.63
CA GLY A 138 17.77 15.44 -15.78
C GLY A 138 18.20 15.56 -17.24
N THR A 139 17.66 14.72 -18.12
CA THR A 139 17.96 14.79 -19.56
C THR A 139 17.33 16.02 -20.25
N GLU A 140 16.14 16.45 -19.84
CA GLU A 140 15.47 17.64 -20.41
C GLU A 140 16.18 18.97 -20.09
N GLY A 141 16.98 19.03 -19.02
CA GLY A 141 17.66 20.26 -18.58
C GLY A 141 19.04 20.50 -19.22
N CYS A 142 19.54 19.56 -20.02
CA CYS A 142 20.84 19.65 -20.71
C CYS A 142 20.72 20.00 -22.20
N GLU A 143 19.50 20.06 -22.75
CA GLU A 143 19.20 20.54 -24.11
C GLU A 143 18.90 22.04 -24.13
#